data_AF-A0A843UJT3-F1
#
_entry.id   AF-A0A843UJT3-F1
#
_cell.length_a   1.000
_cell.length_b   1.000
_cell.length_c   1.000
_cell.angle_alpha   90.00
_cell.angle_beta   90.00
_cell.angle_gamma   90.00
#
_symmetry.space_group_name_H-M   'P 1'
#
loop_
_entity.id
_entity.type
_entity.pdbx_description
1 polymer ?
#
loop_
_entity_poly.entity_id
_entity_poly.type
_entity_poly.pdbx_seq_one_letter_code
_entity_poly.pdbx_strand_id
1 'polypeptide(L)'
;MERSSSTMDNFGVEGSPDLDRSDLFIKRHTRKDGKPTNEAAKHVIEKLKFLKSAQPLSDDSTPHQVAARNDTYTQVLGPDRPGRVSGLGTGPTPTSMWGNESKEALRSENRLLMQKMTELETSMAEKFAKIESMIRGSQVCMTISCLSEHCFSLHKYVEKESTKQRGEA
;
A
#
# COMPACT_ATOMS: atom_id res chain seq x y z
N MET A 1 18.16 -49.32 -14.46
CA MET A 1 17.23 -48.72 -15.44
C MET A 1 17.12 -47.25 -15.09
N GLU A 2 17.97 -46.44 -15.71
CA GLU A 2 18.09 -45.01 -15.44
C GLU A 2 16.96 -44.23 -16.09
N ARG A 3 16.39 -43.29 -15.34
CA ARG A 3 15.37 -42.36 -15.82
C ARG A 3 16.00 -41.39 -16.80
N SER A 4 15.64 -41.51 -18.07
CA SER A 4 15.96 -40.49 -19.09
C SER A 4 15.19 -39.21 -18.77
N SER A 5 15.91 -38.24 -18.20
CA SER A 5 15.48 -36.85 -18.07
C SER A 5 15.50 -36.23 -19.47
N SER A 6 14.33 -36.14 -20.11
CA SER A 6 14.13 -35.29 -21.28
C SER A 6 14.18 -33.85 -20.80
N THR A 7 15.33 -33.21 -21.02
CA THR A 7 15.48 -31.76 -21.00
C THR A 7 14.45 -31.19 -21.96
N MET A 8 13.47 -30.46 -21.42
CA MET A 8 12.65 -29.59 -22.26
C MET A 8 13.56 -28.45 -22.69
N ASP A 9 13.96 -28.46 -23.96
CA ASP A 9 14.68 -27.36 -24.57
C ASP A 9 13.95 -26.06 -24.28
N ASN A 10 14.71 -25.12 -23.72
CA ASN A 10 14.29 -23.75 -23.47
C ASN A 10 13.70 -23.19 -24.77
N PHE A 11 12.41 -22.89 -24.78
CA PHE A 11 11.86 -21.92 -25.71
C PHE A 11 12.37 -20.53 -25.30
N GLY A 12 13.64 -20.28 -25.59
CA GLY A 12 14.15 -18.93 -25.79
C GLY A 12 13.39 -18.36 -26.98
N VAL A 13 12.40 -17.51 -26.71
CA VAL A 13 11.73 -16.76 -27.76
C VAL A 13 12.57 -15.51 -28.02
N GLU A 14 13.61 -15.67 -28.83
CA GLU A 14 14.26 -14.53 -29.48
C GLU A 14 13.22 -13.82 -30.36
N GLY A 15 12.95 -12.54 -30.06
CA GLY A 15 12.22 -11.63 -30.95
C GLY A 15 10.69 -11.69 -30.92
N SER A 16 10.04 -11.96 -29.77
CA SER A 16 8.58 -11.74 -29.69
C SER A 16 8.31 -10.24 -29.66
N PRO A 17 7.45 -9.69 -30.54
CA PRO A 17 6.79 -8.41 -30.26
C PRO A 17 6.10 -8.54 -28.90
N ASP A 18 5.93 -7.44 -28.18
CA ASP A 18 5.11 -7.37 -26.96
C ASP A 18 3.66 -7.75 -27.29
N LEU A 19 3.40 -9.05 -27.38
CA LEU A 19 2.10 -9.61 -27.76
C LEU A 19 1.30 -9.81 -26.48
N ASP A 20 0.15 -9.13 -26.42
CA ASP A 20 -0.87 -9.37 -25.40
C ASP A 20 -1.42 -10.81 -25.53
N ARG A 21 -1.94 -11.38 -24.44
CA ARG A 21 -2.54 -12.72 -24.46
C ARG A 21 -3.70 -12.86 -25.47
N SER A 22 -4.39 -11.78 -25.81
CA SER A 22 -5.33 -11.75 -26.94
C SER A 22 -4.66 -12.03 -28.29
N ASP A 23 -3.47 -11.48 -28.52
CA ASP A 23 -2.69 -11.74 -29.74
C ASP A 23 -2.15 -13.16 -29.76
N LEU A 24 -1.71 -13.67 -28.60
CA LEU A 24 -1.32 -15.07 -28.44
C LEU A 24 -2.49 -16.01 -28.76
N PHE A 25 -3.71 -15.68 -28.35
CA PHE A 25 -4.90 -16.46 -28.68
C PHE A 25 -5.16 -16.48 -30.18
N ILE A 26 -5.16 -15.30 -30.83
CA ILE A 26 -5.37 -15.17 -32.27
C ILE A 26 -4.31 -15.97 -33.03
N LYS A 27 -3.03 -15.82 -32.68
CA LYS A 27 -1.93 -16.56 -33.30
C LYS A 27 -2.06 -18.07 -33.12
N ARG A 28 -2.44 -18.53 -31.92
CA ARG A 28 -2.59 -19.96 -31.62
C ARG A 28 -3.79 -20.60 -32.32
N HIS A 29 -4.86 -19.84 -32.55
CA HIS A 29 -6.11 -20.34 -33.12
C HIS A 29 -6.30 -19.95 -34.60
N THR A 30 -5.24 -19.45 -35.23
CA THR A 30 -5.17 -19.17 -36.66
C THR A 30 -4.19 -20.14 -37.31
N ARG A 31 -4.62 -20.80 -38.39
CA ARG A 31 -3.76 -21.70 -39.18
C ARG A 31 -2.73 -20.89 -39.96
N LYS A 32 -1.71 -21.57 -40.52
CA LYS A 32 -0.73 -20.94 -41.43
C LYS A 32 -1.41 -20.25 -42.63
N ASP A 33 -2.57 -20.75 -43.04
CA ASP A 33 -3.39 -20.21 -44.13
C ASP A 33 -4.19 -18.95 -43.75
N GLY A 34 -4.02 -18.43 -42.53
CA GLY A 34 -4.72 -17.24 -42.02
C GLY A 34 -6.17 -17.49 -41.58
N LYS A 35 -6.70 -18.71 -41.75
CA LYS A 35 -8.07 -19.08 -41.36
C LYS A 35 -8.13 -19.55 -39.90
N PRO A 36 -9.22 -19.22 -39.16
CA PRO A 36 -9.47 -19.79 -37.84
C PRO A 36 -9.51 -21.32 -37.87
N THR A 37 -9.05 -21.95 -36.80
CA THR A 37 -8.99 -23.42 -36.73
C THR A 37 -10.39 -24.06 -36.65
N ASN A 38 -11.39 -23.37 -36.07
CA ASN A 38 -12.79 -23.80 -36.01
C ASN A 38 -13.75 -22.59 -35.88
N GLU A 39 -15.06 -22.81 -36.01
CA GLU A 39 -16.07 -21.73 -35.92
C GLU A 39 -16.12 -21.08 -34.53
N ALA A 40 -15.91 -21.85 -33.45
CA ALA A 40 -15.84 -21.29 -32.10
C ALA A 40 -14.67 -20.29 -31.95
N ALA A 41 -13.49 -20.65 -32.45
CA ALA A 41 -12.33 -19.77 -32.47
C ALA A 41 -12.56 -18.56 -33.36
N LYS A 42 -13.25 -18.71 -34.49
CA LYS A 42 -13.62 -17.61 -35.37
C LYS A 42 -14.42 -16.54 -34.61
N HIS A 43 -15.48 -16.94 -33.90
CA HIS A 43 -16.27 -16.01 -33.08
C HIS A 43 -15.45 -15.30 -32.00
N VAL A 44 -14.56 -16.03 -31.31
CA VAL A 44 -13.69 -15.45 -30.29
C VAL A 44 -12.69 -14.47 -30.91
N ILE A 45 -12.04 -14.84 -32.02
CA ILE A 45 -11.08 -13.99 -32.74
C ILE A 45 -11.75 -12.72 -33.24
N GLU A 46 -12.96 -12.81 -33.80
CA GLU A 46 -13.74 -11.65 -34.25
C GLU A 46 -14.04 -10.70 -33.09
N LYS A 47 -14.49 -11.24 -31.94
CA LYS A 47 -14.79 -10.43 -30.76
C LYS A 47 -13.53 -9.79 -30.16
N LEU A 48 -12.41 -10.51 -30.11
CA LEU A 48 -11.12 -9.97 -29.66
C LEU A 48 -10.64 -8.83 -30.57
N LYS A 49 -10.67 -9.02 -31.90
CA LYS A 49 -10.29 -7.98 -32.85
C LYS A 49 -11.20 -6.75 -32.74
N PHE A 50 -12.50 -6.97 -32.61
CA PHE A 50 -13.47 -5.90 -32.41
C PHE A 50 -13.17 -5.07 -31.16
N LEU A 51 -13.02 -5.71 -29.99
CA LEU A 51 -12.71 -4.99 -28.75
C LEU A 51 -11.37 -4.26 -28.81
N LYS A 52 -10.35 -4.86 -29.41
CA LYS A 52 -9.05 -4.19 -29.61
C LYS A 52 -9.15 -2.96 -30.53
N SER A 53 -10.05 -2.97 -31.51
CA SER A 53 -10.31 -1.81 -32.37
C SER A 53 -11.17 -0.74 -31.71
N ALA A 54 -12.06 -1.13 -30.80
CA ALA A 54 -13.01 -0.24 -30.12
C ALA A 54 -12.43 0.40 -28.85
N GLN A 55 -11.48 -0.27 -28.19
CA GLN A 55 -10.75 0.24 -27.03
C GLN A 55 -9.26 0.21 -27.34
N PRO A 56 -8.65 1.32 -27.77
CA PRO A 56 -7.22 1.48 -27.61
C PRO A 56 -6.93 1.38 -26.11
N LEU A 57 -5.89 0.61 -25.75
CA LEU A 57 -5.39 0.46 -24.39
C LEU A 57 -5.42 1.83 -23.70
N SER A 58 -6.13 1.94 -22.57
CA SER A 58 -6.09 3.15 -21.75
C SER A 58 -4.63 3.47 -21.42
N ASP A 59 -4.19 4.70 -21.64
CA ASP A 59 -2.81 5.15 -21.35
C ASP A 59 -2.40 4.97 -19.87
N ASP A 60 -3.35 4.64 -18.98
CA ASP A 60 -3.14 4.36 -17.56
C ASP A 60 -2.89 2.87 -17.26
N SER A 61 -3.10 1.97 -18.23
CA SER A 61 -2.49 0.64 -18.16
C SER A 61 -1.03 0.81 -18.51
N THR A 62 -0.15 0.66 -17.51
CA THR A 62 1.29 0.60 -17.72
C THR A 62 1.58 -0.17 -19.01
N PRO A 63 2.29 0.44 -19.99
CA PRO A 63 2.73 -0.28 -21.15
C PRO A 63 3.43 -1.53 -20.62
N HIS A 64 3.03 -2.71 -21.10
CA HIS A 64 3.69 -4.01 -20.84
C HIS A 64 3.07 -4.94 -19.78
N GLN A 65 1.81 -4.76 -19.36
CA GLN A 65 1.10 -5.85 -18.66
C GLN A 65 0.57 -6.91 -19.65
N VAL A 66 1.35 -7.97 -19.85
CA VAL A 66 1.05 -9.13 -20.72
C VAL A 66 -0.30 -9.83 -20.39
N ALA A 67 -0.82 -9.62 -19.18
CA ALA A 67 -2.18 -9.99 -18.78
C ALA A 67 -2.67 -8.98 -17.73
N ALA A 68 -3.49 -8.02 -18.14
CA ALA A 68 -4.15 -7.12 -17.19
C ALA A 68 -5.44 -7.78 -16.69
N ARG A 69 -5.83 -7.50 -15.44
CA ARG A 69 -6.96 -8.19 -14.78
C ARG A 69 -8.29 -8.11 -15.55
N ASN A 70 -8.49 -7.05 -16.33
CA ASN A 70 -9.69 -6.77 -17.12
C ASN A 70 -9.39 -6.52 -18.61
N ASP A 71 -8.31 -7.11 -19.14
CA ASP A 71 -7.99 -6.95 -20.56
C ASP A 71 -9.05 -7.59 -21.50
N THR A 72 -8.85 -7.35 -22.80
CA THR A 72 -9.74 -7.84 -23.86
C THR A 72 -9.90 -9.36 -23.84
N TYR A 73 -8.88 -10.11 -23.42
CA TYR A 73 -8.96 -11.56 -23.32
C TYR A 73 -9.96 -11.98 -22.23
N THR A 74 -9.86 -11.40 -21.03
CA THR A 74 -10.77 -11.71 -19.93
C THR A 74 -12.21 -11.25 -20.22
N GLN A 75 -12.40 -10.17 -20.98
CA GLN A 75 -13.73 -9.74 -21.40
C GLN A 75 -14.41 -10.72 -22.37
N VAL A 76 -13.64 -11.41 -23.23
CA VAL A 76 -14.20 -12.34 -24.22
C VAL A 76 -14.35 -13.76 -23.66
N LEU A 77 -13.31 -14.27 -23.00
CA LEU A 77 -13.23 -15.65 -22.54
C LEU A 77 -13.58 -15.83 -21.06
N GLY A 78 -13.75 -14.74 -20.33
CA GLY A 78 -14.09 -14.73 -18.91
C GLY A 78 -12.88 -14.61 -17.98
N PRO A 79 -13.13 -14.56 -16.66
CA PRO A 79 -12.07 -14.43 -15.66
C PRO A 79 -11.17 -15.68 -15.61
N ASP A 80 -9.93 -15.47 -15.20
CA ASP A 80 -8.97 -16.54 -15.03
C ASP A 80 -9.36 -17.52 -13.91
N ARG A 81 -8.99 -18.79 -14.08
CA ARG A 81 -9.18 -19.81 -13.05
C ARG A 81 -8.18 -19.62 -11.91
N PRO A 82 -8.52 -20.00 -10.67
CA PRO A 82 -7.57 -20.00 -9.57
C PRO A 82 -6.31 -20.82 -9.92
N GLY A 83 -5.14 -20.28 -9.59
CA GLY A 83 -3.85 -20.98 -9.72
C GLY A 83 -3.17 -20.88 -11.09
N ARG A 84 -3.79 -20.31 -12.13
CA ARG A 84 -3.13 -20.13 -13.44
C ARG A 84 -3.73 -18.97 -14.25
N VAL A 85 -2.88 -18.17 -14.88
CA VAL A 85 -3.32 -17.17 -15.87
C VAL A 85 -3.52 -17.82 -17.23
N SER A 86 -4.71 -17.66 -17.81
CA SER A 86 -5.06 -18.22 -19.12
C SER A 86 -4.28 -17.51 -20.23
N GLY A 87 -3.94 -18.24 -21.29
CA GLY A 87 -3.14 -17.70 -22.40
C GLY A 87 -1.62 -17.70 -22.19
N LEU A 88 -1.11 -17.86 -20.96
CA LEU A 88 0.31 -17.71 -20.62
C LEU A 88 1.06 -18.99 -20.19
N GLY A 89 0.58 -20.18 -20.56
CA GLY A 89 1.28 -21.43 -20.21
C GLY A 89 1.26 -21.76 -18.70
N THR A 90 2.10 -22.68 -18.23
CA THR A 90 2.19 -23.13 -16.81
C THR A 90 3.07 -22.24 -15.92
N GLY A 91 3.36 -21.00 -16.33
CA GLY A 91 4.26 -20.09 -15.61
C GLY A 91 3.54 -19.23 -14.55
N PRO A 92 2.84 -18.16 -14.96
CA PRO A 92 2.30 -17.18 -14.01
C PRO A 92 1.01 -17.65 -13.31
N THR A 93 0.96 -17.45 -12.00
CA THR A 93 -0.26 -17.58 -11.18
C THR A 93 -0.88 -16.20 -10.95
N PRO A 94 -2.22 -16.11 -10.82
CA PRO A 94 -2.89 -14.83 -10.50
C PRO A 94 -2.32 -14.14 -9.26
N THR A 95 -1.96 -14.91 -8.23
CA THR A 95 -1.35 -14.38 -7.01
C THR A 95 0.03 -13.77 -7.25
N SER A 96 0.84 -14.37 -8.14
CA SER A 96 2.14 -13.81 -8.50
C SER A 96 2.02 -12.53 -9.33
N MET A 97 0.97 -12.40 -10.14
CA MET A 97 0.76 -11.25 -11.03
C MET A 97 0.11 -10.08 -10.30
N TRP A 98 -0.97 -10.34 -9.55
CA TRP A 98 -1.83 -9.29 -8.95
C TRP A 98 -1.96 -9.38 -7.43
N GLY A 99 -1.42 -10.43 -6.78
CA GLY A 99 -1.66 -10.70 -5.36
C GLY A 99 -0.99 -9.72 -4.38
N ASN A 100 -0.14 -8.82 -4.87
CA ASN A 100 0.57 -7.86 -4.04
C ASN A 100 -0.08 -6.47 -4.02
N GLU A 101 -1.00 -6.15 -4.93
CA GLU A 101 -1.59 -4.81 -5.05
C GLU A 101 -2.37 -4.44 -3.79
N SER A 102 -3.22 -5.34 -3.29
CA SER A 102 -3.98 -5.10 -2.05
C SER A 102 -3.08 -4.98 -0.83
N LYS A 103 -1.94 -5.69 -0.80
CA LYS A 103 -0.96 -5.58 0.30
C LYS A 103 -0.23 -4.25 0.25
N GLU A 104 0.10 -3.75 -0.94
CA GLU A 104 0.79 -2.48 -1.07
C GLU A 104 -0.13 -1.28 -0.80
N ALA A 105 -1.41 -1.37 -1.20
CA ALA A 105 -2.43 -0.41 -0.81
C ALA A 105 -2.63 -0.37 0.73
N LEU A 106 -2.71 -1.54 1.37
CA LEU A 106 -2.81 -1.61 2.83
C LEU A 106 -1.54 -1.06 3.51
N ARG A 107 -0.36 -1.32 2.94
CA ARG A 107 0.90 -0.76 3.45
C ARG A 107 0.96 0.76 3.29
N SER A 108 0.52 1.31 2.17
CA SER A 108 0.52 2.76 1.94
C SER A 108 -0.45 3.47 2.89
N GLU A 109 -1.64 2.90 3.10
CA GLU A 109 -2.61 3.40 4.07
C GLU A 109 -2.04 3.37 5.49
N ASN A 110 -1.42 2.26 5.90
CA ASN A 110 -0.75 2.17 7.21
C ASN A 110 0.40 3.19 7.36
N ARG A 111 1.18 3.45 6.30
CA ARG A 111 2.23 4.49 6.31
C ARG A 111 1.63 5.87 6.53
N LEU A 112 0.54 6.20 5.82
CA LEU A 112 -0.15 7.49 5.96
C LEU A 112 -0.76 7.66 7.35
N LEU A 113 -1.37 6.60 7.91
CA LEU A 113 -1.92 6.62 9.27
C LEU A 113 -0.81 6.85 10.30
N MET A 114 0.32 6.16 10.18
CA MET A 114 1.48 6.37 11.05
C MET A 114 2.01 7.80 10.97
N GLN A 115 2.10 8.38 9.76
CA GLN A 115 2.52 9.77 9.58
C GLN A 115 1.58 10.74 10.30
N LYS A 116 0.26 10.58 10.11
CA LYS A 116 -0.74 11.42 10.80
C LYS A 116 -0.68 11.26 12.32
N MET A 117 -0.43 10.05 12.82
CA MET A 117 -0.24 9.79 14.24
C MET A 117 0.95 10.59 14.78
N THR A 118 2.10 10.51 14.10
CA THR A 118 3.31 11.25 14.52
C THR A 118 3.12 12.76 14.46
N GLU A 119 2.41 13.28 13.45
CA GLU A 119 2.14 14.71 13.32
C GLU A 119 1.16 15.22 14.40
N LEU A 120 0.16 14.42 14.75
CA LEU A 120 -0.74 14.74 15.87
C LEU A 120 0.01 14.71 17.20
N GLU A 121 0.88 13.72 17.41
CA GLU A 121 1.72 13.60 18.62
C GLU A 121 2.65 14.80 18.78
N THR A 122 3.35 15.22 17.72
CA THR A 122 4.23 16.40 17.76
C THR A 122 3.45 17.68 17.96
N SER A 123 2.33 17.87 17.24
CA SER A 123 1.46 19.05 17.41
C SER A 123 0.91 19.15 18.83
N MET A 124 0.52 18.02 19.42
CA MET A 124 0.03 17.98 20.79
C MET A 124 1.14 18.32 21.79
N ALA A 125 2.35 17.77 21.61
CA ALA A 125 3.51 18.10 22.43
C ALA A 125 3.86 19.60 22.35
N GLU A 126 3.85 20.19 21.16
CA GLU A 126 4.07 21.63 20.96
C GLU A 126 3.02 22.48 21.65
N LYS A 127 1.73 22.12 21.53
CA LYS A 127 0.63 22.83 22.21
C LYS A 127 0.76 22.72 23.72
N PHE A 128 1.12 21.55 24.25
CA PHE A 128 1.36 21.38 25.68
C PHE A 128 2.54 22.24 26.17
N ALA A 129 3.66 22.23 25.46
CA ALA A 129 4.82 23.08 25.79
C ALA A 129 4.45 24.58 25.78
N LYS A 130 3.64 25.01 24.81
CA LYS A 130 3.14 26.39 24.73
C LYS A 130 2.27 26.75 25.93
N ILE A 131 1.29 25.90 26.28
CA ILE A 131 0.44 26.10 27.46
C ILE A 131 1.29 26.16 28.72
N GLU A 132 2.27 25.26 28.88
CA GLU A 132 3.16 25.25 30.04
C GLU A 132 3.95 26.55 30.17
N SER A 133 4.48 27.07 29.06
CA SER A 133 5.20 28.34 29.03
C SER A 133 4.32 29.53 29.43
N MET A 134 3.06 29.54 28.98
CA MET A 134 2.09 30.59 29.33
C MET A 134 1.75 30.55 30.81
N ILE A 135 1.57 29.35 31.39
CA ILE A 135 1.29 29.20 32.83
C ILE A 135 2.48 29.70 33.66
N ARG A 136 3.70 29.27 33.29
CA ARG A 136 4.93 29.64 34.01
C ARG A 136 5.23 31.14 33.93
N GLY A 137 4.93 31.78 32.80
CA GLY A 137 5.10 33.22 32.62
C GLY A 137 3.97 34.08 33.21
N SER A 138 2.90 33.48 33.72
CA SER A 138 1.76 34.25 34.26
C SER A 138 2.12 34.92 35.59
N GLN A 139 1.62 36.15 35.78
CA GLN A 139 1.77 36.87 37.05
C GLN A 139 1.17 36.08 38.22
N VAL A 140 0.09 35.33 37.97
CA VAL A 140 -0.55 34.45 38.94
C VAL A 140 0.44 33.41 39.47
N CYS A 141 1.18 32.72 38.60
CA CYS A 141 2.19 31.73 39.02
C CYS A 141 3.30 32.37 39.87
N MET A 142 3.83 33.54 39.48
CA MET A 142 4.84 34.24 40.29
C MET A 142 4.31 34.66 41.66
N THR A 143 3.07 35.19 41.72
CA THR A 143 2.47 35.61 43.00
C THR A 143 2.22 34.42 43.93
N ILE A 144 1.80 33.28 43.40
CA ILE A 144 1.63 32.04 44.18
C ILE A 144 2.97 31.60 44.77
N SER A 145 4.06 31.61 43.99
CA SER A 145 5.39 31.27 44.46
C SER A 145 5.84 32.20 45.60
N CYS A 146 5.78 33.53 45.40
CA CYS A 146 6.14 34.48 46.46
C CYS A 146 5.29 34.34 47.73
N LEU A 147 3.99 34.11 47.60
CA LEU A 147 3.10 33.90 48.76
C LEU A 147 3.46 32.61 49.51
N SER A 148 3.80 31.53 48.80
CA SER A 148 4.19 30.27 49.44
C SER A 148 5.50 30.39 50.22
N GLU A 149 6.50 31.10 49.68
CA GLU A 149 7.74 31.41 50.39
C GLU A 149 7.49 32.25 51.64
N HIS A 150 6.62 33.26 51.53
CA HIS A 150 6.27 34.12 52.65
C HIS A 150 5.57 33.35 53.76
N CYS A 151 4.60 32.48 53.42
CA CYS A 151 3.92 31.60 54.37
C CYS A 151 4.91 30.66 55.07
N PHE A 152 5.87 30.08 54.35
CA PHE A 152 6.90 29.22 54.94
C PHE A 152 7.79 29.97 55.93
N SER A 153 8.21 31.19 55.58
CA SER A 153 9.00 32.05 56.46
C SER A 153 8.25 32.42 57.74
N LEU A 154 6.97 32.81 57.62
CA LEU A 154 6.12 33.10 58.77
C LEU A 154 5.93 31.87 59.67
N HIS A 155 5.72 30.68 59.09
CA HIS A 155 5.60 29.44 59.86
C HIS A 155 6.88 29.17 60.66
N LYS A 156 8.05 29.30 60.04
CA LYS A 156 9.34 29.13 60.71
C LYS A 156 9.58 30.15 61.83
N TYR A 157 9.16 31.39 61.62
CA TYR A 157 9.24 32.43 62.63
C TYR A 157 8.34 32.10 63.85
N VAL A 158 7.09 31.71 63.60
CA VAL A 158 6.14 31.33 64.66
C VAL A 158 6.60 30.10 65.43
N GLU A 159 7.16 29.08 64.77
CA GLU A 159 7.76 27.90 65.41
C GLU A 159 8.91 28.30 66.36
N LYS A 160 9.77 29.22 65.92
CA LYS A 160 10.90 29.72 66.71
C LYS A 160 10.45 30.50 67.94
N GLU A 161 9.43 31.35 67.81
CA GLU A 161 8.90 32.08 68.97
C GLU A 161 8.16 31.16 69.94
N SER A 162 7.44 30.16 69.44
CA SER A 162 6.76 29.17 70.28
C SER A 162 7.74 28.30 71.09
N THR A 163 8.89 27.95 70.51
CA THR A 163 9.94 27.17 71.21
C THR A 163 10.71 28.02 72.21
N LYS A 164 10.93 29.31 71.91
CA LYS A 164 11.55 30.26 72.85
C LYS A 164 10.70 30.45 74.12
N GLN A 165 9.39 30.65 73.97
CA GLN A 165 8.47 30.80 75.11
C GLN A 165 8.37 29.53 75.99
N ARG A 166 8.70 28.35 75.45
CA ARG A 166 8.65 27.08 76.16
C ARG A 166 9.97 26.71 76.88
N GLY A 167 11.08 27.37 76.55
CA GLY A 167 12.39 27.15 77.18
C GLY A 167 12.71 28.11 78.33
N GLU A 168 11.88 29.14 78.53
CA GLU A 168 12.01 30.13 79.60
C GLU A 168 11.06 29.86 80.80
N ALA A 169 10.35 28.73 80.79
CA ALA A 169 9.49 28.23 81.88
C ALA A 169 10.05 26.93 82.46
#